data_AF-A0A671YRC0-F1
#
_entry.id   AF-A0A671YRC0-F1
#
_cell.length_a   1.000
_cell.length_b   1.000
_cell.length_c   1.000
_cell.angle_alpha   90.00
_cell.angle_beta   90.00
_cell.angle_gamma   90.00
#
_symmetry.space_group_name_H-M   'P 1'
#
loop_
_entity.id
_entity.type
_entity.pdbx_description
1 polymer ?
#
loop_
_entity_poly.entity_id
_entity_poly.type
_entity_poly.pdbx_seq_one_letter_code
_entity_poly.pdbx_strand_id
1 'polypeptide(L)'
;SSFETKEEQEEKMEKSEQAAAAFPPSFSVSEIKNKQRRHLMFMKFKQEKRKQKLQLKKKKKKEREALGDKAPPKEVPKTIENQRVYDETTVNPEDEEVAFDEGTDEFCSYFNGLTNPKVLITTSDRPRGRTVRFCEQLATVIPNAYVYYRRGLALKRVVPQCIARNFTYVMVVNEDRKVPNGLVLCHLPDGPTAHFKVSSVRLRKEMKRRGKEPTEHSPEVILNNFSTRLGHSIGRLFAALFPQDPQFVGRQVATFHNQRDFIFFRFHRYIFKNEKKVGIQELGPRFTLKLRSLQKGTFDSKFGEYEWVLKVSLSAVTVFFKMQEELCCLI
;
A
#
# COMPACT_ATOMS: atom_id res chain seq x y z
N SER A 1 52.80 14.69 -60.32
CA SER A 1 51.46 14.38 -59.78
C SER A 1 51.66 13.73 -58.43
N SER A 2 51.18 14.22 -57.30
CA SER A 2 50.17 15.25 -57.04
C SER A 2 50.55 15.85 -55.68
N PHE A 3 50.89 17.14 -55.64
CA PHE A 3 51.06 17.85 -54.36
C PHE A 3 49.64 18.07 -53.81
N GLU A 4 49.27 17.31 -52.78
CA GLU A 4 48.05 17.59 -52.02
C GLU A 4 48.19 19.00 -51.44
N THR A 5 47.25 19.86 -51.75
CA THR A 5 47.26 21.27 -51.33
C THR A 5 47.05 21.36 -49.81
N LYS A 6 47.60 22.39 -49.17
CA LYS A 6 47.43 22.60 -47.71
C LYS A 6 45.95 22.66 -47.31
N GLU A 7 45.10 23.16 -48.20
CA GLU A 7 43.64 23.15 -48.05
C GLU A 7 43.06 21.72 -47.99
N GLU A 8 43.54 20.79 -48.83
CA GLU A 8 43.12 19.37 -48.77
C GLU A 8 43.60 18.66 -47.48
N GLN A 9 44.74 19.09 -46.92
CA GLN A 9 45.24 18.56 -45.66
C GLN A 9 44.45 19.08 -44.45
N GLU A 10 44.07 20.36 -44.46
CA GLU A 10 43.18 20.96 -43.45
C GLU A 10 41.77 20.36 -43.54
N GLU A 11 41.23 20.16 -44.74
CA GLU A 11 39.93 19.50 -44.94
C GLU A 11 39.94 18.03 -44.47
N LYS A 12 41.05 17.31 -44.68
CA LYS A 12 41.24 15.94 -44.15
C LYS A 12 41.37 15.94 -42.63
N MET A 13 42.02 16.95 -42.03
CA MET A 13 42.16 17.08 -40.57
C MET A 13 40.82 17.40 -39.91
N GLU A 14 40.04 18.33 -40.48
CA GLU A 14 38.67 18.63 -40.05
C GLU A 14 37.73 17.43 -40.22
N LYS A 15 37.81 16.70 -41.34
CA LYS A 15 37.05 15.43 -41.53
C LYS A 15 37.45 14.37 -40.51
N SER A 16 38.72 14.30 -40.11
CA SER A 16 39.21 13.35 -39.10
C SER A 16 38.76 13.70 -37.68
N GLU A 17 38.71 14.99 -37.33
CA GLU A 17 38.17 15.46 -36.05
C GLU A 17 36.65 15.29 -35.97
N GLN A 18 35.93 15.55 -37.07
CA GLN A 18 34.49 15.29 -37.17
C GLN A 18 34.16 13.79 -37.09
N ALA A 19 35.00 12.92 -37.66
CA ALA A 19 34.87 11.46 -37.54
C ALA A 19 35.19 10.95 -36.13
N ALA A 20 36.14 11.57 -35.41
CA ALA A 20 36.44 11.27 -34.01
C ALA A 20 35.38 11.79 -33.02
N ALA A 21 34.63 12.82 -33.42
CA ALA A 21 33.56 13.44 -32.64
C ALA A 21 32.17 12.83 -32.86
N ALA A 22 32.01 11.94 -33.86
CA ALA A 22 30.74 11.32 -34.17
C ALA A 22 30.36 10.27 -33.11
N PHE A 23 29.54 10.69 -32.15
CA PHE A 23 28.80 9.78 -31.28
C PHE A 23 27.43 9.46 -31.90
N PRO A 24 26.98 8.20 -31.87
CA PRO A 24 27.61 7.05 -31.21
C PRO A 24 28.80 6.46 -31.99
N PRO A 25 29.84 5.94 -31.30
CA PRO A 25 30.92 5.20 -31.94
C PRO A 25 30.35 3.98 -32.69
N SER A 26 31.04 3.58 -33.77
CA SER A 26 30.66 2.43 -34.61
C SER A 26 30.75 1.07 -33.90
N PHE A 27 31.49 1.00 -32.79
CA PHE A 27 31.66 -0.20 -31.97
C PHE A 27 30.88 -0.11 -30.66
N SER A 28 30.48 -1.26 -30.10
CA SER A 28 29.76 -1.28 -28.82
C SER A 28 30.68 -0.86 -27.68
N VAL A 29 30.20 0.01 -26.78
CA VAL A 29 30.97 0.47 -25.61
C VAL A 29 31.45 -0.72 -24.76
N SER A 30 30.71 -1.84 -24.77
CA SER A 30 31.04 -3.09 -24.06
C SER A 30 32.32 -3.79 -24.57
N GLU A 31 32.73 -3.53 -25.81
CA GLU A 31 33.92 -4.15 -26.43
C GLU A 31 35.25 -3.54 -25.94
N ILE A 32 35.22 -2.35 -25.32
CA ILE A 32 36.43 -1.70 -24.81
C ILE A 32 36.96 -2.48 -23.59
N LYS A 33 38.09 -3.19 -23.70
CA LYS A 33 38.67 -3.95 -22.57
C LYS A 33 39.12 -3.07 -21.38
N ASN A 34 39.59 -1.85 -21.64
CA ASN A 34 40.05 -0.93 -20.60
C ASN A 34 38.88 -0.29 -19.82
N LYS A 35 38.80 -0.56 -18.52
CA LYS A 35 37.71 -0.09 -17.62
C LYS A 35 37.55 1.44 -17.59
N GLN A 36 38.64 2.20 -17.52
CA GLN A 36 38.59 3.67 -17.45
C GLN A 36 38.08 4.27 -18.76
N ARG A 37 38.60 3.80 -19.90
CA ARG A 37 38.15 4.24 -21.22
C ARG A 37 36.69 3.85 -21.48
N ARG A 38 36.29 2.63 -21.10
CA ARG A 38 34.90 2.14 -21.18
C ARG A 38 33.95 3.03 -20.40
N HIS A 39 34.29 3.35 -19.15
CA HIS A 39 33.45 4.19 -18.29
C HIS A 39 33.29 5.61 -18.85
N LEU A 40 34.38 6.22 -19.33
CA LEU A 40 34.34 7.56 -19.91
C LEU A 40 33.48 7.61 -21.19
N MET A 41 33.64 6.63 -22.08
CA MET A 41 32.81 6.50 -23.28
C MET A 41 31.34 6.26 -22.94
N PHE A 42 31.04 5.43 -21.95
CA PHE A 42 29.67 5.20 -21.46
C PHE A 42 29.03 6.48 -20.91
N MET A 43 29.78 7.28 -20.16
CA MET A 43 29.28 8.55 -19.63
C MET A 43 29.00 9.57 -20.75
N LYS A 44 29.89 9.69 -21.74
CA LYS A 44 29.65 10.51 -22.95
C LYS A 44 28.39 10.04 -23.70
N PHE A 45 28.27 8.74 -23.95
CA PHE A 45 27.09 8.14 -24.59
C PHE A 45 25.78 8.44 -23.85
N LYS A 46 25.79 8.36 -22.51
CA LYS A 46 24.63 8.68 -21.67
C LYS A 46 24.25 10.17 -21.75
N GLN A 47 25.25 11.06 -21.82
CA GLN A 47 25.02 12.50 -22.02
C GLN A 47 24.42 12.78 -23.41
N GLU A 48 24.95 12.15 -24.46
CA GLU A 48 24.44 12.21 -25.84
C GLU A 48 22.97 11.78 -25.91
N LYS A 49 22.67 10.57 -25.39
CA LYS A 49 21.31 10.02 -25.31
C LYS A 49 20.36 10.95 -24.56
N ARG A 50 20.83 11.61 -23.49
CA ARG A 50 20.02 12.59 -22.74
C ARG A 50 19.74 13.84 -23.57
N LYS A 51 20.73 14.37 -24.29
CA LYS A 51 20.55 15.52 -25.21
C LYS A 51 19.57 15.17 -26.33
N GLN A 52 19.74 14.03 -26.98
CA GLN A 52 18.84 13.52 -28.02
C GLN A 52 17.41 13.34 -27.51
N LYS A 53 17.22 12.69 -26.35
CA LYS A 53 15.89 12.55 -25.70
C LYS A 53 15.24 13.90 -25.41
N LEU A 54 16.03 14.89 -24.97
CA LEU A 54 15.51 16.24 -24.70
C LEU A 54 15.09 16.94 -25.99
N GLN A 55 15.90 16.85 -27.06
CA GLN A 55 15.57 17.41 -28.38
C GLN A 55 14.31 16.78 -28.96
N LEU A 56 14.19 15.45 -28.92
CA LEU A 56 12.97 14.72 -29.33
C LEU A 56 11.74 15.17 -28.52
N LYS A 57 11.88 15.32 -27.20
CA LYS A 57 10.79 15.81 -26.34
C LYS A 57 10.37 17.24 -26.70
N LYS A 58 11.32 18.12 -27.03
CA LYS A 58 11.03 19.49 -27.49
C LYS A 58 10.32 19.48 -28.86
N LYS A 59 10.76 18.66 -29.82
CA LYS A 59 10.11 18.50 -31.13
C LYS A 59 8.67 18.01 -30.99
N LYS A 60 8.46 16.89 -30.26
CA LYS A 60 7.11 16.36 -29.96
C LYS A 60 6.20 17.38 -29.26
N LYS A 61 6.77 18.21 -28.37
CA LYS A 61 6.01 19.27 -27.68
C LYS A 61 5.53 20.34 -28.67
N LYS A 62 6.41 20.80 -29.58
CA LYS A 62 6.06 21.78 -30.63
C LYS A 62 5.04 21.22 -31.63
N GLU A 63 5.23 19.98 -32.08
CA GLU A 63 4.28 19.30 -32.98
C GLU A 63 2.89 19.19 -32.34
N ARG A 64 2.82 18.86 -31.04
CA ARG A 64 1.55 18.80 -30.31
C ARG A 64 0.90 20.17 -30.11
N GLU A 65 1.69 21.22 -29.87
CA GLU A 65 1.19 22.59 -29.79
C GLU A 65 0.63 23.06 -31.13
N ALA A 66 1.27 22.70 -32.25
CA ALA A 66 0.80 23.02 -33.60
C ALA A 66 -0.46 22.25 -34.00
N LEU A 67 -0.58 20.99 -33.56
CA LEU A 67 -1.66 20.09 -33.96
C LEU A 67 -2.90 20.18 -33.03
N GLY A 68 -2.77 20.82 -31.87
CA GLY A 68 -3.87 21.12 -30.95
C GLY A 68 -4.69 19.87 -30.58
N ASP A 69 -5.98 19.89 -30.90
CA ASP A 69 -6.93 18.82 -30.62
C ASP A 69 -6.74 17.55 -31.49
N LYS A 70 -6.04 17.67 -32.63
CA LYS A 70 -5.70 16.52 -33.49
C LYS A 70 -4.41 15.84 -33.06
N ALA A 71 -3.79 16.29 -31.97
CA ALA A 71 -2.51 15.76 -31.56
C ALA A 71 -2.60 14.31 -31.03
N PRO A 72 -1.60 13.45 -31.31
CA PRO A 72 -1.55 12.12 -30.75
C PRO A 72 -1.66 12.14 -29.22
N PRO A 73 -2.52 11.31 -28.62
CA PRO A 73 -2.64 11.19 -27.18
C PRO A 73 -1.28 10.91 -26.53
N LYS A 74 -1.05 11.51 -25.36
CA LYS A 74 0.20 11.30 -24.63
C LYS A 74 0.27 9.83 -24.18
N GLU A 75 1.34 9.14 -24.55
CA GLU A 75 1.62 7.78 -24.07
C GLU A 75 1.55 7.75 -22.54
N VAL A 76 0.63 6.95 -22.01
CA VAL A 76 0.46 6.73 -20.58
C VAL A 76 1.62 5.85 -20.10
N PRO A 77 2.34 6.23 -19.04
CA PRO A 77 3.42 5.41 -18.52
C PRO A 77 2.87 4.05 -18.08
N LYS A 78 3.56 2.98 -18.48
CA LYS A 78 3.32 1.62 -18.00
C LYS A 78 3.79 1.53 -16.54
N THR A 79 2.88 1.82 -15.60
CA THR A 79 3.10 1.60 -14.17
C THR A 79 2.73 0.17 -13.80
N ILE A 80 3.27 -0.35 -12.69
CA ILE A 80 2.95 -1.69 -12.18
C ILE A 80 1.43 -1.84 -11.96
N GLU A 81 0.75 -0.78 -11.52
CA GLU A 81 -0.70 -0.80 -11.33
C GLU A 81 -1.46 -0.91 -12.66
N ASN A 82 -1.00 -0.21 -13.71
CA ASN A 82 -1.63 -0.26 -15.04
C ASN A 82 -1.39 -1.60 -15.75
N GLN A 83 -0.30 -2.30 -15.42
CA GLN A 83 0.05 -3.60 -15.99
C GLN A 83 -0.37 -4.77 -15.10
N ARG A 84 -1.19 -4.52 -14.09
CA ARG A 84 -1.68 -5.58 -13.22
C ARG A 84 -2.51 -6.57 -14.05
N VAL A 85 -2.18 -7.85 -13.91
CA VAL A 85 -2.97 -8.93 -14.49
C VAL A 85 -4.35 -8.90 -13.83
N TYR A 86 -5.40 -8.90 -14.65
CA TYR A 86 -6.76 -8.98 -14.16
C TYR A 86 -6.93 -10.28 -13.35
N ASP A 87 -7.48 -10.15 -12.15
CA ASP A 87 -7.75 -11.27 -11.26
C ASP A 87 -9.21 -11.67 -11.46
N GLU A 88 -9.46 -12.94 -11.78
CA GLU A 88 -10.81 -13.50 -11.98
C GLU A 88 -11.68 -13.36 -10.72
N THR A 89 -11.06 -13.27 -9.54
CA THR A 89 -11.78 -13.08 -8.26
C THR A 89 -12.20 -11.63 -7.98
N THR A 90 -12.01 -10.73 -8.96
CA THR A 90 -12.47 -9.34 -8.86
C THR A 90 -14.00 -9.31 -8.92
N VAL A 91 -14.62 -8.79 -7.87
CA VAL A 91 -16.07 -8.71 -7.73
C VAL A 91 -16.60 -7.58 -8.61
N ASN A 92 -17.64 -7.89 -9.38
CA ASN A 92 -18.46 -6.87 -10.02
C ASN A 92 -19.59 -6.49 -9.06
N PRO A 93 -19.83 -5.20 -8.78
CA PRO A 93 -20.88 -4.77 -7.85
C PRO A 93 -22.31 -5.18 -8.26
N GLU A 94 -22.52 -5.53 -9.53
CA GLU A 94 -23.82 -5.94 -10.09
C GLU A 94 -24.04 -7.46 -10.02
N ASP A 95 -23.09 -8.21 -9.45
CA ASP A 95 -23.19 -9.66 -9.34
C ASP A 95 -24.16 -10.07 -8.21
N GLU A 96 -25.25 -10.75 -8.57
CA GLU A 96 -26.30 -11.19 -7.64
C GLU A 96 -25.80 -12.20 -6.62
N GLU A 97 -24.82 -13.06 -6.97
CA GLU A 97 -24.26 -14.06 -6.04
C GLU A 97 -23.55 -13.37 -4.88
N VAL A 98 -22.77 -12.33 -5.18
CA VAL A 98 -22.01 -11.60 -4.16
C VAL A 98 -22.94 -10.79 -3.27
N ALA A 99 -24.00 -10.20 -3.82
CA ALA A 99 -25.01 -9.51 -3.01
C ALA A 99 -25.73 -10.47 -2.06
N PHE A 100 -26.04 -11.69 -2.50
CA PHE A 100 -26.65 -12.72 -1.66
C PHE A 100 -25.70 -13.20 -0.56
N ASP A 101 -24.44 -13.44 -0.88
CA ASP A 101 -23.39 -13.77 0.10
C ASP A 101 -23.28 -12.67 1.15
N GLU A 102 -23.18 -11.40 0.72
CA GLU A 102 -23.08 -10.24 1.61
C GLU A 102 -24.32 -10.04 2.49
N GLY A 103 -25.50 -10.46 2.01
CA GLY A 103 -26.77 -10.40 2.74
C GLY A 103 -26.95 -11.51 3.76
N THR A 104 -26.22 -12.63 3.64
CA THR A 104 -26.33 -13.80 4.54
C THR A 104 -25.11 -13.99 5.45
N ASP A 105 -24.08 -13.18 5.24
CA ASP A 105 -22.81 -13.12 5.97
C ASP A 105 -22.96 -12.87 7.49
N GLU A 106 -21.92 -13.20 8.26
CA GLU A 106 -21.90 -13.04 9.73
C GLU A 106 -21.96 -11.56 10.19
N PHE A 107 -21.72 -10.63 9.27
CA PHE A 107 -21.83 -9.19 9.50
C PHE A 107 -23.22 -8.61 9.17
N CYS A 108 -24.14 -9.40 8.62
CA CYS A 108 -25.46 -8.93 8.16
C CYS A 108 -26.23 -8.16 9.24
N SER A 109 -26.19 -8.63 10.50
CA SER A 109 -26.84 -7.94 11.62
C SER A 109 -26.33 -6.51 11.86
N TYR A 110 -25.02 -6.30 11.68
CA TYR A 110 -24.42 -4.97 11.74
C TYR A 110 -24.81 -4.14 10.52
N PHE A 111 -24.75 -4.72 9.31
CA PHE A 111 -25.05 -3.99 8.08
C PHE A 111 -26.51 -3.54 7.97
N ASN A 112 -27.42 -4.28 8.60
CA ASN A 112 -28.83 -3.92 8.74
C ASN A 112 -29.12 -2.94 9.89
N GLY A 113 -28.09 -2.47 10.61
CA GLY A 113 -28.24 -1.51 11.72
C GLY A 113 -28.87 -2.08 12.99
N LEU A 114 -28.92 -3.41 13.14
CA LEU A 114 -29.52 -4.07 14.30
C LEU A 114 -28.58 -4.09 15.52
N THR A 115 -27.27 -4.11 15.27
CA THR A 115 -26.25 -4.24 16.32
C THR A 115 -25.17 -3.17 16.19
N ASN A 116 -24.89 -2.48 17.30
CA ASN A 116 -23.78 -1.54 17.37
C ASN A 116 -22.49 -2.27 17.77
N PRO A 117 -21.35 -1.96 17.15
CA PRO A 117 -20.12 -2.65 17.44
C PRO A 117 -19.62 -2.29 18.85
N LYS A 118 -19.20 -3.33 19.58
CA LYS A 118 -18.55 -3.20 20.87
C LYS A 118 -17.25 -3.99 20.83
N VAL A 119 -16.14 -3.26 20.88
CA VAL A 119 -14.82 -3.81 20.58
C VAL A 119 -14.01 -3.96 21.86
N LEU A 120 -13.50 -5.17 22.11
CA LEU A 120 -12.51 -5.42 23.14
C LEU A 120 -11.11 -5.39 22.54
N ILE A 121 -10.28 -4.44 22.95
CA ILE A 121 -8.85 -4.41 22.61
C ILE A 121 -8.06 -5.05 23.76
N THR A 122 -7.33 -6.10 23.43
CA THR A 122 -6.43 -6.81 24.35
C THR A 122 -5.03 -6.92 23.77
N THR A 123 -4.06 -7.27 24.60
CA THR A 123 -2.66 -7.45 24.19
C THR A 123 -2.16 -8.86 24.45
N SER A 124 -1.00 -9.22 23.92
CA SER A 124 -0.14 -10.30 24.46
C SER A 124 0.07 -10.16 25.98
N ASP A 125 0.49 -11.24 26.61
CA ASP A 125 0.81 -11.20 28.03
C ASP A 125 1.95 -10.19 28.29
N ARG A 126 1.83 -9.43 29.39
CA ARG A 126 2.81 -8.42 29.83
C ARG A 126 3.30 -7.47 28.70
N PRO A 127 2.41 -6.65 28.10
CA PRO A 127 2.80 -5.73 27.01
C PRO A 127 3.75 -4.65 27.52
N ARG A 128 4.60 -4.13 26.62
CA ARG A 128 5.50 -3.01 26.91
C ARG A 128 4.86 -1.67 26.55
N GLY A 129 5.46 -0.59 27.04
CA GLY A 129 4.88 0.76 26.96
C GLY A 129 4.55 1.24 25.55
N ARG A 130 5.28 0.82 24.51
CA ARG A 130 4.95 1.18 23.12
C ARG A 130 3.62 0.56 22.68
N THR A 131 3.42 -0.73 22.97
CA THR A 131 2.22 -1.49 22.62
C THR A 131 1.01 -1.03 23.43
N VAL A 132 1.20 -0.73 24.71
CA VAL A 132 0.17 -0.14 25.57
C VAL A 132 -0.35 1.18 24.98
N ARG A 133 0.56 2.11 24.67
CA ARG A 133 0.21 3.41 24.04
C ARG A 133 -0.43 3.24 22.66
N PHE A 134 -0.05 2.21 21.92
CA PHE A 134 -0.67 1.89 20.64
C PHE A 134 -2.12 1.43 20.83
N CYS A 135 -2.40 0.57 21.81
CA CYS A 135 -3.75 0.11 22.12
C CYS A 135 -4.65 1.24 22.62
N GLU A 136 -4.13 2.12 23.48
CA GLU A 136 -4.83 3.34 23.92
C GLU A 136 -5.20 4.22 22.71
N GLN A 137 -4.26 4.41 21.77
CA GLN A 137 -4.53 5.17 20.55
C GLN A 137 -5.54 4.48 19.62
N LEU A 138 -5.54 3.15 19.54
CA LEU A 138 -6.57 2.43 18.79
C LEU A 138 -7.95 2.60 19.43
N ALA A 139 -8.03 2.60 20.76
CA ALA A 139 -9.28 2.83 21.48
C ALA A 139 -9.82 4.25 21.27
N THR A 140 -8.96 5.25 21.07
CA THR A 140 -9.41 6.61 20.70
C THR A 140 -9.93 6.73 19.26
N VAL A 141 -9.61 5.77 18.40
CA VAL A 141 -9.98 5.78 16.97
C VAL A 141 -11.29 5.02 16.75
N ILE A 142 -11.47 3.90 17.43
CA ILE A 142 -12.63 3.03 17.28
C ILE A 142 -13.65 3.41 18.37
N PRO A 143 -14.85 3.90 18.00
CA PRO A 143 -15.90 4.17 18.98
C PRO A 143 -16.27 2.90 19.76
N ASN A 144 -16.69 3.05 21.02
CA ASN A 144 -17.08 1.93 21.90
C ASN A 144 -16.01 0.83 22.07
N ALA A 145 -14.73 1.19 21.91
CA ALA A 145 -13.61 0.30 22.15
C ALA A 145 -13.14 0.35 23.61
N TYR A 146 -12.94 -0.81 24.22
CA TYR A 146 -12.47 -0.96 25.59
C TYR A 146 -11.13 -1.69 25.63
N VAL A 147 -10.15 -1.14 26.34
CA VAL A 147 -8.84 -1.78 26.50
C VAL A 147 -8.80 -2.59 27.79
N TYR A 148 -8.61 -3.91 27.69
CA TYR A 148 -8.38 -4.78 28.85
C TYR A 148 -7.17 -5.70 28.61
N TYR A 149 -6.28 -5.75 29.61
CA TYR A 149 -5.09 -6.59 29.55
C TYR A 149 -5.37 -7.97 30.13
N ARG A 150 -4.98 -9.03 29.39
CA ARG A 150 -5.29 -10.42 29.74
C ARG A 150 -4.63 -10.93 31.02
N ARG A 151 -3.52 -10.35 31.47
CA ARG A 151 -2.76 -10.74 32.68
C ARG A 151 -2.61 -12.28 32.82
N GLY A 152 -2.18 -12.96 31.74
CA GLY A 152 -2.03 -14.42 31.70
C GLY A 152 -3.28 -15.24 31.33
N LEU A 153 -4.44 -14.62 31.04
CA LEU A 153 -5.65 -15.34 30.62
C LEU A 153 -5.57 -15.79 29.14
N ALA A 154 -5.82 -17.08 28.89
CA ALA A 154 -5.86 -17.64 27.53
C ALA A 154 -7.08 -17.11 26.73
N LEU A 155 -6.93 -16.93 25.41
CA LEU A 155 -8.01 -16.43 24.54
C LEU A 155 -9.26 -17.31 24.60
N LYS A 156 -9.09 -18.63 24.70
CA LYS A 156 -10.19 -19.59 24.84
C LYS A 156 -11.10 -19.30 26.04
N ARG A 157 -10.59 -18.63 27.08
CA ARG A 157 -11.38 -18.19 28.24
C ARG A 157 -11.91 -16.76 28.09
N VAL A 158 -11.20 -15.91 27.35
CA VAL A 158 -11.61 -14.52 27.09
C VAL A 158 -12.83 -14.50 26.16
N VAL A 159 -12.84 -15.29 25.09
CA VAL A 159 -13.90 -15.29 24.08
C VAL A 159 -15.29 -15.56 24.69
N PRO A 160 -15.52 -16.63 25.49
CA PRO A 160 -16.82 -16.85 26.12
C PRO A 160 -17.25 -15.71 27.07
N GLN A 161 -16.30 -15.08 27.77
CA GLN A 161 -16.58 -13.94 28.64
C GLN A 161 -16.97 -12.69 27.84
N CYS A 162 -16.42 -12.53 26.64
CA CYS A 162 -16.76 -11.46 25.72
C CYS A 162 -18.17 -11.64 25.18
N ILE A 163 -18.51 -12.87 24.77
CA ILE A 163 -19.85 -13.25 24.31
C ILE A 163 -20.87 -12.97 25.42
N ALA A 164 -20.61 -13.42 26.65
CA ALA A 164 -21.50 -13.18 27.80
C ALA A 164 -21.68 -11.68 28.16
N ARG A 165 -20.78 -10.81 27.72
CA ARG A 165 -20.82 -9.35 27.94
C ARG A 165 -21.23 -8.56 26.68
N ASN A 166 -21.72 -9.27 25.66
CA ASN A 166 -22.18 -8.73 24.38
C ASN A 166 -21.10 -7.91 23.65
N PHE A 167 -19.85 -8.36 23.68
CA PHE A 167 -18.83 -7.83 22.78
C PHE A 167 -18.97 -8.48 21.40
N THR A 168 -18.93 -7.66 20.35
CA THR A 168 -19.02 -8.12 18.97
C THR A 168 -17.64 -8.41 18.39
N TYR A 169 -16.59 -7.72 18.86
CA TYR A 169 -15.23 -7.92 18.36
C TYR A 169 -14.22 -8.09 19.49
N VAL A 170 -13.24 -8.96 19.24
CA VAL A 170 -12.02 -9.06 20.05
C VAL A 170 -10.82 -8.79 19.16
N MET A 171 -10.09 -7.74 19.50
CA MET A 171 -8.84 -7.34 18.87
C MET A 171 -7.68 -7.70 19.80
N VAL A 172 -6.71 -8.48 19.32
CA VAL A 172 -5.54 -8.91 20.10
C VAL A 172 -4.28 -8.36 19.44
N VAL A 173 -3.59 -7.47 20.13
CA VAL A 173 -2.32 -6.90 19.67
C VAL A 173 -1.16 -7.71 20.25
N ASN A 174 -0.35 -8.29 19.36
CA ASN A 174 0.86 -9.02 19.71
C ASN A 174 2.10 -8.13 19.54
N GLU A 175 3.06 -8.32 20.45
CA GLU A 175 4.33 -7.60 20.47
C GLU A 175 5.49 -8.56 20.20
N ASP A 176 6.49 -8.08 19.46
CA ASP A 176 7.80 -8.71 19.37
C ASP A 176 8.88 -7.64 19.62
N ARG A 177 9.89 -7.98 20.43
CA ARG A 177 11.02 -7.09 20.78
C ARG A 177 10.61 -5.64 21.14
N LYS A 178 9.58 -5.46 21.98
CA LYS A 178 9.08 -4.12 22.40
C LYS A 178 8.36 -3.32 21.32
N VAL A 179 7.99 -3.94 20.20
CA VAL A 179 7.30 -3.32 19.08
C VAL A 179 6.05 -4.14 18.69
N PRO A 180 4.89 -3.52 18.44
CA PRO A 180 3.72 -4.24 17.94
C PRO A 180 4.01 -4.86 16.57
N ASN A 181 3.73 -6.15 16.43
CA ASN A 181 4.06 -6.95 15.24
C ASN A 181 2.86 -7.75 14.70
N GLY A 182 1.91 -8.13 15.55
CA GLY A 182 0.74 -8.91 15.14
C GLY A 182 -0.56 -8.26 15.59
N LEU A 183 -1.61 -8.46 14.81
CA LEU A 183 -2.97 -8.06 15.13
C LEU A 183 -3.90 -9.21 14.76
N VAL A 184 -4.59 -9.78 15.73
CA VAL A 184 -5.67 -10.73 15.48
C VAL A 184 -6.98 -10.00 15.69
N LEU A 185 -7.88 -10.06 14.72
CA LEU A 185 -9.21 -9.51 14.83
C LEU A 185 -10.21 -10.66 14.67
N CYS A 186 -11.03 -10.88 15.69
CA CYS A 186 -12.04 -11.92 15.75
C CYS A 186 -13.42 -11.27 15.86
N HIS A 187 -14.33 -11.64 14.98
CA HIS A 187 -15.76 -11.35 15.12
C HIS A 187 -16.42 -12.40 16.03
N LEU A 188 -17.35 -11.98 16.87
CA LEU A 188 -18.06 -12.81 17.84
C LEU A 188 -19.57 -12.75 17.57
N PRO A 189 -20.34 -13.80 17.90
CA PRO A 189 -19.96 -15.01 18.63
C PRO A 189 -19.24 -16.07 17.78
N ASP A 190 -19.57 -16.20 16.50
CA ASP A 190 -19.07 -17.28 15.62
C ASP A 190 -18.46 -16.73 14.32
N GLY A 191 -18.07 -15.45 14.32
CA GLY A 191 -17.56 -14.79 13.13
C GLY A 191 -16.10 -15.10 12.80
N PRO A 192 -15.61 -14.66 11.63
CA PRO A 192 -14.28 -15.00 11.16
C PRO A 192 -13.16 -14.35 11.98
N THR A 193 -12.00 -14.98 11.94
CA THR A 193 -10.77 -14.53 12.59
C THR A 193 -9.72 -14.17 11.54
N ALA A 194 -9.40 -12.89 11.44
CA ALA A 194 -8.34 -12.38 10.56
C ALA A 194 -7.06 -12.13 11.36
N HIS A 195 -5.95 -12.72 10.92
CA HIS A 195 -4.64 -12.51 11.49
C HIS A 195 -3.79 -11.65 10.55
N PHE A 196 -3.34 -10.50 11.05
CA PHE A 196 -2.52 -9.55 10.33
C PHE A 196 -1.13 -9.45 10.94
N LYS A 197 -0.13 -9.31 10.09
CA LYS A 197 1.16 -8.75 10.47
C LYS A 197 1.05 -7.23 10.46
N VAL A 198 1.37 -6.62 11.57
CA VAL A 198 1.48 -5.16 11.72
C VAL A 198 2.91 -4.75 11.43
N SER A 199 3.09 -3.67 10.68
CA SER A 199 4.39 -3.10 10.38
C SER A 199 4.33 -1.58 10.40
N SER A 200 5.51 -0.96 10.48
CA SER A 200 5.66 0.50 10.40
C SER A 200 4.76 1.30 11.37
N VAL A 201 4.57 0.79 12.59
CA VAL A 201 3.76 1.46 13.62
C VAL A 201 4.44 2.77 14.06
N ARG A 202 3.79 3.89 13.77
CA ARG A 202 4.16 5.23 14.21
C ARG A 202 3.06 5.78 15.11
N LEU A 203 3.44 6.09 16.35
CA LEU A 203 2.54 6.69 17.32
C LEU A 203 2.35 8.18 17.03
N ARG A 204 1.22 8.75 17.48
CA ARG A 204 0.89 10.17 17.32
C ARG A 204 2.02 11.14 17.74
N LYS A 205 2.72 10.84 18.84
CA LYS A 205 3.81 11.69 19.36
C LYS A 205 5.04 11.76 18.43
N GLU A 206 5.23 10.76 17.57
CA GLU A 206 6.37 10.69 16.65
C GLU A 206 6.12 11.47 15.34
N MET A 207 4.89 11.90 15.09
CA MET A 207 4.51 12.53 13.84
C MET A 207 4.69 14.04 13.87
N LYS A 208 5.25 14.58 12.79
CA LYS A 208 5.37 16.03 12.56
C LYS A 208 4.01 16.58 12.13
N ARG A 209 3.69 17.82 12.54
CA ARG A 209 2.43 18.52 12.18
C ARG A 209 1.16 17.74 12.58
N ARG A 210 1.19 17.10 13.75
CA ARG A 210 0.03 16.40 14.33
C ARG A 210 -1.12 17.35 14.66
N GLY A 211 -2.36 16.85 14.55
CA GLY A 211 -3.55 17.54 15.02
C GLY A 211 -3.69 17.54 16.55
N LYS A 212 -4.70 18.28 17.01
CA LYS A 212 -5.22 18.16 18.39
C LYS A 212 -5.76 16.75 18.64
N GLU A 213 -6.17 16.47 19.87
CA GLU A 213 -6.65 15.14 20.22
C GLU A 213 -7.91 14.81 19.39
N PRO A 214 -8.14 13.53 19.05
CA PRO A 214 -9.41 13.11 18.48
C PRO A 214 -10.57 13.59 19.37
N THR A 215 -11.60 14.15 18.74
CA THR A 215 -12.91 14.37 19.37
C THR A 215 -13.64 13.04 19.51
N GLU A 216 -14.64 13.00 20.39
CA GLU A 216 -15.46 11.80 20.68
C GLU A 216 -16.43 11.40 19.55
N HIS A 217 -16.55 12.24 18.51
CA HIS A 217 -17.40 11.97 17.34
C HIS A 217 -17.01 10.69 16.59
N SER A 218 -18.01 9.92 16.15
CA SER A 218 -17.80 8.74 15.28
C SER A 218 -17.19 9.16 13.93
N PRO A 219 -16.06 8.58 13.51
CA PRO A 219 -15.41 8.94 12.26
C PRO A 219 -16.06 8.27 11.04
N GLU A 220 -15.87 8.87 9.88
CA GLU A 220 -16.16 8.24 8.59
C GLU A 220 -15.13 7.14 8.29
N VAL A 221 -15.55 6.08 7.59
CA VAL A 221 -14.65 4.99 7.18
C VAL A 221 -14.50 4.98 5.67
N ILE A 222 -13.26 5.00 5.19
CA ILE A 222 -12.94 4.89 3.76
C ILE A 222 -12.16 3.60 3.53
N LEU A 223 -12.71 2.72 2.68
CA LEU A 223 -12.08 1.50 2.22
C LEU A 223 -11.70 1.68 0.74
N ASN A 224 -10.40 1.64 0.42
CA ASN A 224 -9.92 1.79 -0.96
C ASN A 224 -9.28 0.49 -1.45
N ASN A 225 -9.60 0.09 -2.69
CA ASN A 225 -9.02 -1.04 -3.42
C ASN A 225 -9.24 -2.42 -2.76
N PHE A 226 -10.43 -2.65 -2.21
CA PHE A 226 -10.88 -3.95 -1.69
C PHE A 226 -11.80 -4.64 -2.71
N SER A 227 -11.34 -4.82 -3.95
CA SER A 227 -12.19 -5.25 -5.06
C SER A 227 -12.29 -6.77 -5.25
N THR A 228 -11.41 -7.57 -4.65
CA THR A 228 -11.47 -9.03 -4.77
C THR A 228 -12.48 -9.60 -3.76
N ARG A 229 -12.98 -10.83 -3.95
CA ARG A 229 -13.91 -11.46 -2.99
C ARG A 229 -13.37 -11.49 -1.56
N LEU A 230 -12.11 -11.91 -1.40
CA LEU A 230 -11.40 -11.83 -0.11
C LEU A 230 -11.23 -10.38 0.37
N GLY A 231 -11.02 -9.44 -0.55
CA GLY A 231 -10.96 -8.02 -0.27
C GLY A 231 -12.28 -7.49 0.31
N HIS A 232 -13.42 -7.87 -0.27
CA HIS A 232 -14.76 -7.54 0.23
C HIS A 232 -14.97 -8.09 1.64
N SER A 233 -14.67 -9.36 1.92
CA SER A 233 -14.81 -9.94 3.27
C SER A 233 -13.97 -9.20 4.32
N ILE A 234 -12.71 -8.87 4.00
CA ILE A 234 -11.84 -8.10 4.89
C ILE A 234 -12.30 -6.63 5.00
N GLY A 235 -12.81 -6.05 3.93
CA GLY A 235 -13.39 -4.71 3.90
C GLY A 235 -14.60 -4.62 4.82
N ARG A 236 -15.51 -5.58 4.74
CA ARG A 236 -16.68 -5.73 5.60
C ARG A 236 -16.28 -5.88 7.07
N LEU A 237 -15.29 -6.73 7.35
CA LEU A 237 -14.72 -6.88 8.69
C LEU A 237 -14.19 -5.55 9.26
N PHE A 238 -13.51 -4.73 8.45
CA PHE A 238 -13.03 -3.40 8.91
C PHE A 238 -14.13 -2.36 9.02
N ALA A 239 -15.11 -2.35 8.11
CA ALA A 239 -16.26 -1.45 8.19
C ALA A 239 -17.04 -1.71 9.49
N ALA A 240 -17.29 -2.98 9.80
CA ALA A 240 -18.09 -3.40 10.93
C ALA A 240 -17.46 -3.12 12.31
N LEU A 241 -16.19 -2.69 12.36
CA LEU A 241 -15.58 -2.16 13.59
C LEU A 241 -16.11 -0.80 14.01
N PHE A 242 -16.66 -0.02 13.09
CA PHE A 242 -17.10 1.35 13.33
C PHE A 242 -18.62 1.45 13.30
N PRO A 243 -19.25 2.39 14.02
CA PRO A 243 -20.68 2.63 13.88
C PRO A 243 -21.04 3.05 12.45
N GLN A 244 -22.24 2.67 11.99
CA GLN A 244 -22.74 3.00 10.65
C GLN A 244 -23.12 4.47 10.49
N ASP A 245 -23.30 5.18 11.60
CA ASP A 245 -23.73 6.58 11.69
C ASP A 245 -22.52 7.51 11.91
N PRO A 246 -21.78 7.89 10.84
CA PRO A 246 -20.66 8.80 10.97
C PRO A 246 -21.14 10.21 11.33
N GLN A 247 -20.42 10.86 12.24
CA GLN A 247 -20.73 12.22 12.66
C GLN A 247 -19.84 13.23 11.89
N PHE A 248 -20.39 13.80 10.82
CA PHE A 248 -19.71 14.75 9.94
C PHE A 248 -19.22 16.03 10.65
N VAL A 249 -19.82 16.38 11.80
CA VAL A 249 -19.41 17.53 12.63
C VAL A 249 -17.96 17.39 13.09
N GLY A 250 -17.52 16.16 13.43
CA GLY A 250 -16.15 15.89 13.84
C GLY A 250 -15.12 16.05 12.72
N ARG A 251 -15.56 15.88 11.46
CA ARG A 251 -14.71 15.86 10.25
C ARG A 251 -13.55 14.88 10.37
N GLN A 252 -13.80 13.73 10.98
CA GLN A 252 -12.80 12.69 11.20
C GLN A 252 -13.01 11.55 10.25
N VAL A 253 -11.92 10.95 9.79
CA VAL A 253 -11.93 9.85 8.84
C VAL A 253 -10.86 8.82 9.15
N ALA A 254 -11.27 7.55 9.20
CA ALA A 254 -10.44 6.36 9.25
C ALA A 254 -10.32 5.78 7.84
N THR A 255 -9.12 5.80 7.27
CA THR A 255 -8.87 5.32 5.91
C THR A 255 -8.08 4.01 5.96
N PHE A 256 -8.60 2.98 5.32
CA PHE A 256 -7.91 1.74 4.99
C PHE A 256 -7.65 1.73 3.50
N HIS A 257 -6.38 1.89 3.11
CA HIS A 257 -5.99 1.88 1.71
C HIS A 257 -5.22 0.61 1.39
N ASN A 258 -5.79 -0.25 0.55
CA ASN A 258 -5.13 -1.45 0.09
C ASN A 258 -4.23 -1.14 -1.12
N GLN A 259 -2.95 -1.45 -1.01
CA GLN A 259 -1.99 -1.34 -2.10
C GLN A 259 -1.03 -2.52 -2.04
N ARG A 260 -1.07 -3.39 -3.06
CA ARG A 260 -0.21 -4.60 -3.17
C ARG A 260 -0.27 -5.48 -1.92
N ASP A 261 -1.49 -5.73 -1.44
CA ASP A 261 -1.80 -6.51 -0.22
C ASP A 261 -1.26 -5.92 1.08
N PHE A 262 -0.78 -4.67 1.03
CA PHE A 262 -0.52 -3.86 2.22
C PHE A 262 -1.69 -2.92 2.44
N ILE A 263 -2.31 -3.05 3.60
CA ILE A 263 -3.40 -2.19 4.02
C ILE A 263 -2.80 -1.08 4.87
N PHE A 264 -2.77 0.11 4.32
CA PHE A 264 -2.31 1.31 5.00
C PHE A 264 -3.46 1.90 5.82
N PHE A 265 -3.34 1.82 7.14
CA PHE A 265 -4.26 2.50 8.03
C PHE A 265 -3.79 3.92 8.29
N ARG A 266 -4.70 4.88 8.18
CA ARG A 266 -4.48 6.26 8.60
C ARG A 266 -5.74 6.83 9.23
N PHE A 267 -5.55 7.71 10.20
CA PHE A 267 -6.64 8.42 10.86
C PHE A 267 -6.41 9.92 10.79
N HIS A 268 -7.33 10.62 10.14
CA HIS A 268 -7.17 12.02 9.79
C HIS A 268 -8.39 12.85 10.13
N ARG A 269 -8.16 14.15 10.31
CA ARG A 269 -9.18 15.18 10.22
C ARG A 269 -9.08 15.86 8.87
N TYR A 270 -10.22 16.09 8.23
CA TYR A 270 -10.26 16.86 6.99
C TYR A 270 -10.81 18.28 7.23
N ILE A 271 -10.29 19.22 6.44
CA ILE A 271 -10.70 20.62 6.43
C ILE A 271 -10.87 21.03 4.98
N PHE A 272 -12.09 21.42 4.60
CA PHE A 272 -12.34 22.00 3.29
C PHE A 272 -11.61 23.34 3.20
N LYS A 273 -10.65 23.43 2.26
CA LYS A 273 -10.01 24.72 1.92
C LYS A 273 -10.85 25.43 0.88
N ASN A 274 -11.17 24.71 -0.18
CA ASN A 274 -12.05 25.12 -1.29
C ASN A 274 -12.97 23.94 -1.64
N GLU A 275 -13.98 24.14 -2.48
CA GLU A 275 -14.88 23.08 -2.99
C GLU A 275 -14.13 21.90 -3.62
N LYS A 276 -13.00 22.15 -4.28
CA LYS A 276 -12.21 21.12 -4.98
C LYS A 276 -11.04 20.56 -4.17
N LYS A 277 -10.69 21.18 -3.03
CA LYS A 277 -9.44 20.88 -2.31
C LYS A 277 -9.67 20.73 -0.82
N VAL A 278 -9.26 19.57 -0.31
CA VAL A 278 -9.32 19.21 1.10
C VAL A 278 -7.92 19.22 1.69
N GLY A 279 -7.75 19.91 2.83
CA GLY A 279 -6.58 19.79 3.68
C GLY A 279 -6.76 18.63 4.66
N ILE A 280 -5.70 17.87 4.88
CA ILE A 280 -5.72 16.67 5.74
C ILE A 280 -4.72 16.89 6.88
N GLN A 281 -5.14 16.58 8.11
CA GLN A 281 -4.31 16.60 9.29
C GLN A 281 -4.39 15.28 10.04
N GLU A 282 -3.26 14.75 10.50
CA GLU A 282 -3.23 13.43 11.15
C GLU A 282 -3.63 13.53 12.62
N LEU A 283 -4.51 12.63 13.04
CA LEU A 283 -5.00 12.54 14.42
C LEU A 283 -4.48 11.30 15.14
N GLY A 284 -4.43 10.15 14.46
CA GLY A 284 -4.19 8.85 15.09
C GLY A 284 -2.87 8.18 14.65
N PRO A 285 -2.63 6.94 15.09
CA PRO A 285 -1.42 6.21 14.73
C PRO A 285 -1.41 5.85 13.24
N ARG A 286 -0.22 5.73 12.66
CA ARG A 286 -0.02 5.15 11.33
C ARG A 286 0.52 3.75 11.49
N PHE A 287 -0.03 2.81 10.76
CA PHE A 287 0.56 1.47 10.65
C PHE A 287 0.16 0.84 9.32
N THR A 288 0.82 -0.25 8.99
CA THR A 288 0.51 -1.07 7.84
C THR A 288 0.13 -2.47 8.32
N LEU A 289 -0.92 -3.01 7.73
CA LEU A 289 -1.36 -4.38 7.96
C LEU A 289 -1.06 -5.19 6.70
N LYS A 290 -0.67 -6.45 6.90
CA LYS A 290 -0.61 -7.45 5.84
C LYS A 290 -1.31 -8.70 6.34
N LEU A 291 -2.33 -9.15 5.61
CA LEU A 291 -3.07 -10.37 5.96
C LEU A 291 -2.11 -11.57 5.94
N ARG A 292 -2.15 -12.38 7.00
CA ARG A 292 -1.39 -13.63 7.14
C ARG A 292 -2.28 -14.84 6.97
N SER A 293 -3.45 -14.80 7.60
CA SER A 293 -4.45 -15.86 7.48
C SER A 293 -5.83 -15.31 7.78
N LEU A 294 -6.83 -15.90 7.14
CA LEU A 294 -8.25 -15.72 7.40
C LEU A 294 -8.83 -17.08 7.76
N GLN A 295 -9.44 -17.17 8.93
CA GLN A 295 -10.02 -18.38 9.50
C GLN A 295 -11.53 -18.20 9.62
N LYS A 296 -12.29 -19.25 9.30
CA LYS A 296 -13.72 -19.32 9.56
C LYS A 296 -13.97 -19.61 11.04
N GLY A 297 -14.88 -18.85 11.64
CA GLY A 297 -15.19 -18.94 13.05
C GLY A 297 -14.14 -18.31 13.97
N THR A 298 -14.37 -18.49 15.28
CA THR A 298 -13.55 -17.88 16.33
C THR A 298 -12.14 -18.44 16.39
N PHE A 299 -11.28 -17.77 17.17
CA PHE A 299 -9.89 -18.13 17.33
C PHE A 299 -9.71 -19.57 17.86
N ASP A 300 -9.39 -20.50 16.95
CA ASP A 300 -8.88 -21.83 17.28
C ASP A 300 -7.61 -22.18 16.51
N SER A 301 -6.53 -22.42 17.24
CA SER A 301 -5.21 -22.69 16.67
C SER A 301 -5.01 -24.16 16.26
N LYS A 302 -5.87 -25.09 16.70
CA LYS A 302 -5.66 -26.53 16.49
C LYS A 302 -6.50 -27.11 15.37
N PHE A 303 -7.80 -26.82 15.36
CA PHE A 303 -8.77 -27.38 14.42
C PHE A 303 -9.44 -26.30 13.58
N GLY A 304 -8.86 -25.10 13.56
CA GLY A 304 -9.36 -23.98 12.79
C GLY A 304 -9.37 -24.24 11.30
N GLU A 305 -10.52 -24.01 10.66
CA GLU A 305 -10.65 -24.03 9.21
C GLU A 305 -10.18 -22.69 8.62
N TYR A 306 -9.11 -22.73 7.82
CA TYR A 306 -8.58 -21.55 7.16
C TYR A 306 -9.18 -21.40 5.77
N GLU A 307 -9.87 -20.29 5.56
CA GLU A 307 -10.34 -19.88 4.23
C GLU A 307 -9.15 -19.45 3.36
N TRP A 308 -8.20 -18.72 3.96
CA TRP A 308 -7.03 -18.24 3.24
C TRP A 308 -5.81 -18.19 4.14
N VAL A 309 -4.66 -18.58 3.59
CA VAL A 309 -3.36 -18.48 4.27
C VAL A 309 -2.32 -17.94 3.29
N LEU A 310 -1.55 -16.94 3.74
CA LEU A 310 -0.42 -16.43 2.99
C LEU A 310 0.67 -17.50 2.89
N LYS A 311 0.76 -18.14 1.73
CA LYS A 311 1.87 -19.04 1.39
C LYS A 311 3.12 -18.20 1.18
N VAL A 312 4.04 -18.22 2.13
CA VAL A 312 5.38 -17.63 1.93
C VAL A 312 6.19 -18.63 1.12
N SER A 313 6.05 -18.62 -0.20
CA SER A 313 7.00 -19.32 -1.05
C SER A 313 8.33 -18.55 -1.00
N LEU A 314 9.39 -19.24 -0.59
CA LEU A 314 10.77 -18.72 -0.58
C LEU A 314 11.24 -18.17 -1.96
N SER A 315 10.47 -18.43 -3.03
CA SER A 315 10.71 -17.99 -4.40
C SER A 315 10.43 -16.49 -4.68
N ALA A 316 9.63 -15.80 -3.87
CA ALA A 316 9.26 -14.40 -4.15
C ALA A 316 10.43 -13.41 -3.94
N VAL A 317 11.40 -13.76 -3.09
CA VAL A 317 12.66 -12.99 -2.96
C VAL A 317 13.52 -13.17 -4.22
N THR A 318 13.45 -14.34 -4.85
CA THR A 318 14.21 -14.66 -6.06
C THR A 318 13.65 -13.95 -7.30
N VAL A 319 12.33 -13.80 -7.45
CA VAL A 319 11.75 -13.11 -8.64
C VAL A 319 12.09 -11.62 -8.66
N PHE A 320 12.13 -10.95 -7.50
CA PHE A 320 12.50 -9.53 -7.44
C PHE A 320 13.99 -9.29 -7.71
N PHE A 321 14.86 -10.21 -7.29
CA PHE A 321 16.30 -10.16 -7.61
C PHE A 321 16.57 -10.55 -9.06
N LYS A 322 15.87 -11.55 -9.59
CA LYS A 322 16.06 -12.04 -10.96
C LYS A 322 15.57 -11.03 -12.01
N MET A 323 14.51 -10.27 -11.73
CA MET A 323 14.13 -9.13 -12.57
C MET A 323 15.12 -7.96 -12.52
N GLN A 324 15.87 -7.77 -11.42
CA GLN A 324 16.94 -6.77 -11.36
C GLN A 324 18.22 -7.24 -12.05
N GLU A 325 18.55 -8.52 -11.98
CA GLU A 325 19.68 -9.11 -12.71
C GLU A 325 19.43 -9.16 -14.22
N GLU A 326 18.23 -9.53 -14.66
CA GLU A 326 17.89 -9.53 -16.09
C GLU A 326 17.85 -8.10 -16.68
N LEU A 327 17.46 -7.08 -15.90
CA LEU A 327 17.62 -5.68 -16.32
C LEU A 327 19.08 -5.19 -16.31
N CYS A 328 19.96 -5.85 -15.55
CA CYS A 328 21.38 -5.52 -15.47
C CYS A 328 22.22 -6.24 -16.54
N CYS A 329 21.70 -7.33 -17.12
CA CYS A 329 22.31 -8.04 -18.25
C CYS A 329 21.86 -7.53 -19.63
N LEU A 330 20.85 -6.65 -19.71
CA LEU A 330 20.33 -6.04 -20.94
C LEU A 330 20.74 -4.56 -21.14
N ILE A 331 21.74 -4.06 -20.41
CA ILE A 331 22.38 -2.75 -20.58
C ILE A 331 23.87 -2.96 -20.75
#